data_AF-A0A5J5N4B9-F1
#
_entry.id   AF-A0A5J5N4B9-F1
#
_cell.length_a   1.000
_cell.length_b   1.000
_cell.length_c   1.000
_cell.angle_alpha   90.00
_cell.angle_beta   90.00
_cell.angle_gamma   90.00
#
_symmetry.space_group_name_H-M   'P 1'
#
loop_
_entity.id
_entity.type
_entity.pdbx_description
1 polymer ?
#
loop_
_entity_poly.entity_id
_entity_poly.type
_entity_poly.pdbx_seq_one_letter_code
_entity_poly.pdbx_strand_id
1 'polypeptide(L)'
;MEFQAVVMAVGGGSRMTDLTSSIPKPLLPVGNRPLVWYPLNLLERVGFEEVIVITTKDVQKALCADFNKMKMKLDIVCIPDEADMGTADSLRHIYQKLKVPHLLSLCFR
;
A
#
# COMPACT_ATOMS: atom_id res chain seq x y z
N MET A 1 -20.29 1.07 3.82
CA MET A 1 -19.51 2.05 3.03
C MET A 1 -19.75 1.81 1.56
N GLU A 2 -19.83 2.88 0.77
CA GLU A 2 -19.99 2.83 -0.69
C GLU A 2 -18.68 2.51 -1.44
N PHE A 3 -17.53 2.79 -0.81
CA PHE A 3 -16.19 2.62 -1.37
C PHE A 3 -15.35 1.63 -0.56
N GLN A 4 -14.47 0.89 -1.24
CA GLN A 4 -13.42 0.09 -0.62
C GLN A 4 -12.06 0.65 -1.03
N ALA A 5 -11.22 0.92 -0.05
CA ALA A 5 -9.92 1.54 -0.28
C ALA A 5 -8.81 0.49 -0.44
N VAL A 6 -7.99 0.71 -1.45
CA VAL A 6 -6.82 -0.11 -1.79
C VAL A 6 -5.60 0.80 -1.86
N VAL A 7 -4.57 0.50 -1.06
CA VAL A 7 -3.29 1.20 -1.11
C VAL A 7 -2.28 0.32 -1.83
N MET A 8 -1.72 0.85 -2.91
CA MET A 8 -0.68 0.19 -3.70
C MET A 8 0.70 0.64 -3.22
N ALA A 9 1.28 -0.14 -2.33
CA ALA A 9 2.62 0.03 -1.79
C ALA A 9 3.61 -0.92 -2.50
N VAL A 10 3.56 -0.92 -3.83
CA VAL A 10 4.41 -1.70 -4.74
C VAL A 10 4.96 -0.78 -5.83
N GLY A 11 6.12 -1.13 -6.39
CA GLY A 11 6.74 -0.42 -7.51
C GLY A 11 8.13 0.13 -7.19
N GLY A 12 9.06 -0.02 -8.16
CA GLY A 12 10.48 0.26 -7.98
C GLY A 12 10.90 1.74 -8.06
N GLY A 13 9.96 2.66 -8.35
CA GLY A 13 10.27 4.09 -8.41
C GLY A 13 11.35 4.45 -9.43
N SER A 14 11.21 3.98 -10.68
CA SER A 14 12.20 4.13 -11.76
C SER A 14 12.60 5.57 -12.12
N ARG A 15 11.85 6.58 -11.64
CA ARG A 15 12.18 8.00 -11.78
C ARG A 15 13.03 8.56 -10.63
N MET A 16 13.22 7.77 -9.57
CA MET A 16 13.96 8.11 -8.34
C MET A 16 14.90 6.97 -7.95
N THR A 17 15.49 6.29 -8.94
CA THR A 17 16.32 5.09 -8.74
C THR A 17 17.42 5.26 -7.72
N ASP A 18 18.03 6.46 -7.64
CA ASP A 18 19.09 6.74 -6.67
C ASP A 18 18.60 6.54 -5.23
N LEU A 19 17.37 6.97 -4.95
CA LEU A 19 16.73 6.83 -3.64
C LEU A 19 16.13 5.42 -3.44
N THR A 20 15.59 4.82 -4.50
CA THR A 20 14.85 3.55 -4.41
C THR A 20 15.71 2.30 -4.61
N SER A 21 16.98 2.46 -4.97
CA SER A 21 17.97 1.36 -5.09
C SER A 21 18.23 0.67 -3.75
N SER A 22 18.20 1.43 -2.66
CA SER A 22 18.57 0.97 -1.32
C SER A 22 17.35 0.75 -0.41
N ILE A 23 16.27 1.49 -0.66
CA ILE A 23 15.06 1.50 0.16
C ILE A 23 13.84 1.47 -0.77
N PRO A 24 12.93 0.48 -0.66
CA PRO A 24 11.69 0.47 -1.43
C PRO A 24 10.91 1.80 -1.32
N LYS A 25 10.34 2.29 -2.43
CA LYS A 25 9.59 3.56 -2.48
C LYS A 25 8.59 3.75 -1.33
N PRO A 26 7.78 2.74 -0.92
CA PRO A 26 6.83 2.90 0.18
C PRO A 26 7.47 3.19 1.54
N LEU A 27 8.73 2.79 1.72
CA LEU A 27 9.51 2.96 2.95
C LEU A 27 10.33 4.25 2.97
N LEU A 28 10.37 5.00 1.87
CA LEU A 28 11.14 6.24 1.81
C LEU A 28 10.70 7.19 2.95
N PRO A 29 11.66 7.71 3.74
CA PRO A 29 11.34 8.58 4.86
C PRO A 29 10.95 9.97 4.35
N VAL A 30 9.76 10.42 4.71
CA VAL A 30 9.28 11.80 4.51
C VAL A 30 8.81 12.29 5.87
N GLY A 31 9.33 13.42 6.36
CA GLY A 31 8.88 14.02 7.63
C GLY A 31 8.85 13.05 8.83
N ASN A 32 9.89 12.20 8.98
CA ASN A 32 10.01 11.17 10.03
C ASN A 32 8.96 10.05 9.98
N ARG A 33 8.27 9.86 8.86
CA ARG A 33 7.34 8.76 8.61
C ARG A 33 7.65 8.09 7.27
N PRO A 34 7.40 6.78 7.11
CA PRO A 34 7.52 6.14 5.81
C PRO A 34 6.44 6.68 4.86
N LEU A 35 6.73 6.77 3.57
CA LEU A 35 5.84 7.34 2.55
C LEU A 35 4.42 6.73 2.58
N VAL A 36 4.31 5.42 2.83
CA VAL A 36 3.01 4.72 2.89
C VAL A 36 2.15 5.10 4.09
N TRP A 37 2.73 5.67 5.14
CA TRP A 37 1.98 6.13 6.31
C TRP A 37 0.97 7.23 5.94
N TYR A 38 1.31 8.12 5.01
CA TYR A 38 0.50 9.28 4.67
C TYR A 38 -0.88 8.95 4.10
N PRO A 39 -1.03 8.10 3.05
CA PRO A 39 -2.35 7.71 2.57
C PRO A 39 -3.13 6.86 3.58
N LEU A 40 -2.46 6.00 4.34
CA LEU A 40 -3.12 5.21 5.38
C LEU A 40 -3.70 6.10 6.48
N ASN A 41 -2.94 7.09 6.95
CA ASN A 41 -3.42 8.08 7.91
C ASN A 41 -4.53 8.97 7.32
N LEU A 42 -4.51 9.27 6.02
CA LEU A 42 -5.62 9.99 5.37
C LEU A 42 -6.91 9.16 5.37
N LEU A 43 -6.82 7.87 4.98
CA LEU A 43 -7.96 6.96 4.96
C LEU A 43 -8.55 6.78 6.36
N GLU A 44 -7.69 6.59 7.37
CA GLU A 44 -8.13 6.50 8.78
C GLU A 44 -8.83 7.79 9.24
N ARG A 45 -8.30 8.97 8.89
CA ARG A 45 -8.91 10.27 9.23
C ARG A 45 -10.26 10.52 8.57
N VAL A 46 -10.45 10.01 7.35
CA VAL A 46 -11.72 10.09 6.62
C VAL A 46 -12.72 9.04 7.12
N GLY A 47 -12.29 8.14 7.99
CA GLY A 47 -13.15 7.18 8.68
C GLY A 47 -13.23 5.80 8.02
N PHE A 48 -12.28 5.43 7.16
CA PHE A 48 -12.18 4.05 6.66
C PHE A 48 -11.84 3.08 7.79
N GLU A 49 -12.63 2.01 7.92
CA GLU A 49 -12.45 0.99 8.96
C GLU A 49 -11.56 -0.18 8.48
N GLU A 50 -11.56 -0.48 7.19
CA GLU A 50 -10.77 -1.54 6.56
C GLU A 50 -10.14 -1.03 5.26
N VAL A 51 -8.85 -1.32 5.08
CA VAL A 51 -8.09 -1.00 3.86
C VAL A 51 -7.29 -2.22 3.42
N ILE A 52 -7.32 -2.50 2.11
CA ILE A 52 -6.43 -3.51 1.53
C ILE A 52 -5.11 -2.83 1.17
N VAL A 53 -3.99 -3.37 1.67
CA VAL A 53 -2.65 -2.88 1.35
C VAL A 53 -1.95 -3.93 0.51
N ILE A 54 -1.70 -3.61 -0.76
CA ILE A 54 -0.89 -4.46 -1.64
C ILE A 54 0.56 -4.02 -1.49
N THR A 55 1.44 -4.93 -1.08
CA THR A 55 2.86 -4.61 -0.85
C THR A 55 3.74 -5.84 -1.09
N THR A 56 5.04 -5.74 -0.83
CA THR A 56 5.98 -6.87 -0.92
C THR A 56 6.38 -7.33 0.49
N LYS A 57 6.90 -8.56 0.61
CA LYS A 57 7.17 -9.15 1.93
C LYS A 57 8.17 -8.33 2.74
N ASP A 58 9.13 -7.70 2.09
CA ASP A 58 10.15 -6.90 2.77
C ASP A 58 9.59 -5.58 3.30
N VAL A 59 8.72 -4.93 2.52
CA VAL A 59 7.99 -3.74 2.97
C VAL A 59 7.03 -4.08 4.11
N GLN A 60 6.30 -5.19 4.02
CA GLN A 60 5.42 -5.65 5.11
C GLN A 60 6.21 -5.85 6.41
N LYS A 61 7.36 -6.53 6.35
CA LYS A 61 8.20 -6.79 7.53
C LYS A 61 8.68 -5.48 8.15
N ALA A 62 9.14 -4.54 7.34
CA ALA A 62 9.62 -3.23 7.81
C ALA A 62 8.52 -2.41 8.51
N LEU A 63 7.26 -2.55 8.09
CA LEU A 63 6.14 -1.74 8.58
C LEU A 63 5.24 -2.45 9.59
N CYS A 64 5.54 -3.70 9.95
CA CYS A 64 4.69 -4.50 10.85
C CYS A 64 4.36 -3.75 12.15
N ALA A 65 5.35 -3.08 12.75
CA ALA A 65 5.16 -2.31 13.96
C ALA A 65 4.32 -1.03 13.75
N ASP A 66 4.42 -0.37 12.60
CA ASP A 66 3.61 0.82 12.28
C ASP A 66 2.17 0.44 11.93
N PHE A 67 1.99 -0.64 11.19
CA PHE A 67 0.68 -1.20 10.83
C PHE A 67 -0.11 -1.61 12.07
N ASN A 68 0.53 -2.22 13.07
CA ASN A 68 -0.12 -2.61 14.32
C ASN A 68 -0.55 -1.42 15.21
N LYS A 69 -0.05 -0.20 14.96
CA LYS A 69 -0.43 1.00 15.71
C LYS A 69 -1.65 1.71 15.14
N MET A 70 -2.08 1.37 13.92
CA MET A 70 -3.24 1.97 13.29
C MET A 70 -4.52 1.41 13.91
N LYS A 71 -5.54 2.27 14.05
CA LYS A 71 -6.88 1.88 14.56
C LYS A 71 -7.69 1.18 13.46
N MET A 72 -7.46 1.55 12.22
CA MET A 72 -8.02 0.94 11.02
C MET A 72 -7.47 -0.47 10.78
N LYS A 73 -8.32 -1.40 10.36
CA LYS A 73 -7.91 -2.76 9.98
C LYS A 73 -7.18 -2.73 8.64
N LEU A 74 -6.00 -3.34 8.60
CA LEU A 74 -5.21 -3.49 7.38
C LEU A 74 -5.26 -4.95 6.90
N ASP A 75 -5.82 -5.18 5.71
CA ASP A 75 -5.74 -6.47 5.02
C ASP A 75 -4.54 -6.43 4.06
N ILE A 76 -3.41 -6.97 4.52
CA ILE A 76 -2.14 -6.90 3.79
C ILE A 76 -2.05 -8.08 2.82
N VAL A 77 -1.89 -7.76 1.54
CA VAL A 77 -1.66 -8.73 0.47
C VAL A 77 -0.24 -8.56 -0.05
N CYS A 78 0.58 -9.60 0.13
CA CYS A 78 1.96 -9.59 -0.36
C CYS A 78 2.06 -10.18 -1.76
N ILE A 79 2.63 -9.41 -2.68
CA ILE A 79 3.01 -9.88 -4.02
C ILE A 79 4.53 -10.04 -4.13
N PRO A 80 5.04 -10.89 -5.03
CA PRO A 80 6.49 -11.06 -5.25
C PRO A 80 7.12 -9.79 -5.85
N ASP A 81 8.34 -9.43 -5.42
CA ASP A 81 9.07 -8.27 -5.96
C ASP A 81 9.46 -8.43 -7.44
N GLU A 82 9.64 -9.67 -7.91
CA GLU A 82 10.07 -9.97 -9.28
C GLU A 82 8.92 -10.10 -10.29
N ALA A 83 7.68 -9.98 -9.81
CA ALA A 83 6.53 -10.00 -10.69
C ALA A 83 6.40 -8.59 -11.32
N ASP A 84 6.51 -8.49 -12.65
CA ASP A 84 6.21 -7.27 -13.41
C ASP A 84 4.68 -7.03 -13.41
N MET A 85 4.13 -6.85 -12.21
CA MET A 85 2.69 -6.68 -11.98
C MET A 85 2.37 -5.19 -12.00
N GLY A 86 1.55 -4.81 -12.97
CA GLY A 86 0.98 -3.48 -13.02
C GLY A 86 -0.12 -3.29 -11.97
N THR A 87 -0.70 -2.09 -11.98
CA THR A 87 -1.88 -1.78 -11.16
C THR A 87 -3.05 -2.71 -11.45
N ALA A 88 -3.31 -2.98 -12.73
CA ALA A 88 -4.40 -3.87 -13.13
C ALA A 88 -4.18 -5.32 -12.67
N ASP A 89 -2.96 -5.84 -12.78
CA ASP A 89 -2.62 -7.20 -12.34
C ASP A 89 -2.77 -7.36 -10.82
N SER A 90 -2.33 -6.34 -10.07
CA SER A 90 -2.49 -6.29 -8.62
C SER A 90 -3.96 -6.29 -8.21
N LEU A 91 -4.81 -5.51 -8.90
CA LEU A 91 -6.25 -5.49 -8.66
C LEU A 91 -6.91 -6.84 -9.01
N ARG A 92 -6.48 -7.46 -10.12
CA ARG A 92 -6.96 -8.79 -10.52
C ARG A 92 -6.57 -9.86 -9.48
N HIS A 93 -5.38 -9.75 -8.89
CA HIS A 93 -4.91 -10.67 -7.85
C HIS A 93 -5.79 -10.60 -6.59
N ILE A 94 -6.26 -9.41 -6.22
CA ILE A 94 -7.15 -9.22 -5.07
C ILE A 94 -8.64 -9.27 -5.42
N TYR A 95 -9.02 -9.64 -6.64
CA TYR A 95 -10.41 -9.55 -7.12
C TYR A 95 -11.41 -10.23 -6.18
N GLN A 96 -11.05 -11.38 -5.61
CA GLN A 96 -11.90 -12.13 -4.68
C GLN A 96 -12.13 -11.43 -3.32
N LYS A 97 -11.31 -10.43 -2.97
CA LYS A 97 -11.44 -9.62 -1.76
C LYS A 97 -12.23 -8.33 -1.99
N LEU A 98 -12.52 -7.98 -3.24
CA LEU A 98 -13.28 -6.79 -3.60
C LEU A 98 -14.77 -7.07 -3.41
N LYS A 99 -15.40 -6.35 -2.47
CA LYS A 99 -16.79 -6.58 -2.05
C LYS A 99 -17.77 -5.56 -2.62
N VAL A 100 -17.26 -4.44 -3.13
CA VAL A 100 -18.05 -3.30 -3.60
C VAL A 100 -17.63 -2.88 -5.00
N PRO A 101 -18.54 -2.28 -5.78
CA PRO A 101 -18.24 -1.87 -7.15
C PRO A 101 -17.32 -0.65 -7.25
N HIS A 102 -17.27 0.21 -6.21
CA HIS A 102 -16.48 1.43 -6.23
C HIS A 102 -15.18 1.29 -5.42
N LEU A 103 -14.05 1.47 -6.09
CA LEU A 103 -12.72 1.34 -5.50
C LEU A 103 -12.03 2.69 -5.42
N LEU A 104 -11.44 2.98 -4.25
CA LEU A 104 -10.51 4.09 -4.09
C LEU A 104 -9.09 3.53 -4.09
N SER A 105 -8.33 3.75 -5.16
CA SER A 105 -6.93 3.31 -5.26
C SER A 105 -5.97 4.47 -4.99
N LEU A 106 -5.06 4.29 -4.02
CA LEU A 106 -3.99 5.24 -3.71
C LEU A 106 -2.64 4.63 -4.07
N CYS A 107 -1.89 5.31 -4.94
CA CYS A 107 -0.59 4.88 -5.46
C CYS A 107 0.45 5.98 -5.34
N PHE A 108 1.70 5.60 -5.08
CA PHE A 108 2.85 6.49 -5.14
C PHE A 108 3.50 6.34 -6.52
N ARG A 109 2.94 6.94 -7.58
CA ARG A 109 3.60 6.96 -8.90
C ARG A 109 4.69 8.02 -8.98
#